data_AF-G0U160-F1
#
_entry.id   AF-G0U160-F1
#
_cell.length_a   1.000
_cell.length_b   1.000
_cell.length_c   1.000
_cell.angle_alpha   90.00
_cell.angle_beta   90.00
_cell.angle_gamma   90.00
#
_symmetry.space_group_name_H-M   'P 1'
#
loop_
_entity.id
_entity.type
_entity.pdbx_description
1 polymer ?
#
loop_
_entity_poly.entity_id
_entity_poly.type
_entity_poly.pdbx_seq_one_letter_code
_entity_poly.pdbx_strand_id
1 'polypeptide(L)'
;MAGSVVNTLPNLCALVGCEVTRKLVERAGSVAALARLSDAGLRHAGSEASTSPHHADSLYACFLSGAPVFVDFFGTDAARADSLQAARKGLAVLARKCHLAIKADVSDHSGDCTFGEEELKKVKRSFETLLIEGKVKEEQLQAIMQRSDLQAEVLKTIKKAPEQRKRPRGDDDGEYDDLLQIKL
;
A
#
# COMPACT_ATOMS: atom_id res chain seq x y z
N MET A 1 18.03 -26.54 4.52
CA MET A 1 16.58 -26.63 4.28
C MET A 1 15.97 -25.43 3.52
N ALA A 2 16.76 -24.43 3.09
CA ALA A 2 16.23 -23.22 2.43
C ALA A 2 15.71 -23.41 0.99
N GLY A 3 16.03 -24.53 0.32
CA GLY A 3 15.58 -24.81 -1.06
C GLY A 3 14.14 -25.30 -1.19
N SER A 4 13.52 -25.79 -0.11
CA SER A 4 12.18 -26.40 -0.18
C SER A 4 11.03 -25.40 -0.28
N VAL A 5 11.18 -24.21 0.31
CA VAL A 5 10.09 -23.21 0.41
C VAL A 5 9.95 -22.40 -0.89
N VAL A 6 11.05 -22.19 -1.60
CA VAL A 6 11.05 -21.51 -2.89
C VAL A 6 10.30 -22.34 -3.94
N ASN A 7 10.46 -23.66 -3.92
CA ASN A 7 9.76 -24.56 -4.84
C ASN A 7 8.24 -24.60 -4.64
N THR A 8 7.75 -24.18 -3.46
CA THR A 8 6.30 -24.13 -3.17
C THR A 8 5.64 -22.82 -3.54
N LEU A 9 6.41 -21.78 -3.85
CA LEU A 9 5.91 -20.44 -4.18
C LEU A 9 6.65 -19.85 -5.40
N PRO A 10 6.60 -20.54 -6.57
CA PRO A 10 7.32 -20.12 -7.76
C PRO A 10 6.87 -18.73 -8.26
N ASN A 11 5.57 -18.43 -8.25
CA ASN A 11 5.07 -17.13 -8.71
C ASN A 11 5.46 -16.01 -7.75
N LEU A 12 5.41 -16.25 -6.43
CA LEU A 12 5.88 -15.24 -5.48
C LEU A 12 7.40 -14.99 -5.59
N CYS A 13 8.25 -16.03 -5.69
CA CYS A 13 9.69 -15.79 -5.88
C CYS A 13 9.96 -15.06 -7.21
N ALA A 14 9.27 -15.38 -8.30
CA ALA A 14 9.43 -14.64 -9.55
C ALA A 14 9.06 -13.15 -9.41
N LEU A 15 8.06 -12.82 -8.58
CA LEU A 15 7.59 -11.45 -8.40
C LEU A 15 8.48 -10.59 -7.46
N VAL A 16 8.89 -11.12 -6.31
CA VAL A 16 9.60 -10.33 -5.27
C VAL A 16 11.02 -10.81 -4.97
N GLY A 17 11.46 -11.89 -5.62
CA GLY A 17 12.74 -12.54 -5.34
C GLY A 17 12.66 -13.50 -4.15
N CYS A 18 13.54 -14.51 -4.20
CA CYS A 18 13.49 -15.63 -3.26
C CYS A 18 13.84 -15.23 -1.82
N GLU A 19 14.64 -14.18 -1.61
CA GLU A 19 14.96 -13.70 -0.26
C GLU A 19 13.74 -13.09 0.44
N VAL A 20 12.97 -12.25 -0.26
CA VAL A 20 11.76 -11.64 0.29
C VAL A 20 10.68 -12.71 0.51
N THR A 21 10.52 -13.63 -0.43
CA THR A 21 9.63 -14.79 -0.27
C THR A 21 9.96 -15.58 0.99
N ARG A 22 11.24 -15.86 1.23
CA ARG A 22 11.68 -16.59 2.43
C ARG A 22 11.31 -15.83 3.71
N LYS A 23 11.63 -14.53 3.79
CA LYS A 23 11.30 -13.68 4.95
C LYS A 23 9.79 -13.64 5.23
N LEU A 24 8.97 -13.58 4.17
CA LEU A 24 7.51 -13.59 4.30
C LEU A 24 6.99 -14.93 4.86
N VAL A 25 7.49 -16.06 4.35
CA VAL A 25 7.08 -17.38 4.84
C VAL A 25 7.56 -17.61 6.27
N GLU A 26 8.81 -17.26 6.59
CA GLU A 26 9.36 -17.37 7.94
C GLU A 26 8.53 -16.55 8.94
N ARG A 27 8.15 -15.32 8.57
CA ARG A 27 7.31 -14.46 9.41
C ARG A 27 5.88 -14.96 9.58
N ALA A 28 5.31 -15.59 8.54
CA ALA A 28 3.98 -16.18 8.59
C ALA A 28 3.96 -17.56 9.28
N GLY A 29 5.11 -18.22 9.38
CA GLY A 29 5.29 -19.55 9.96
C GLY A 29 4.91 -20.71 9.04
N SER A 30 4.13 -20.48 7.99
CA SER A 30 3.81 -21.47 6.95
C SER A 30 3.26 -20.82 5.69
N VAL A 31 3.31 -21.54 4.57
CA VAL A 31 2.68 -21.11 3.29
C VAL A 31 1.16 -20.93 3.45
N ALA A 32 0.50 -21.84 4.16
CA ALA A 32 -0.94 -21.75 4.41
C ALA A 32 -1.31 -20.52 5.26
N ALA A 33 -0.47 -20.16 6.24
CA ALA A 33 -0.67 -18.93 7.02
C ALA A 33 -0.41 -17.68 6.19
N LEU A 34 0.62 -17.70 5.35
CA LEU A 34 0.93 -16.62 4.41
C LEU A 34 -0.24 -16.35 3.46
N ALA A 35 -0.86 -17.40 2.91
CA ALA A 35 -2.01 -17.29 2.01
C ALA A 35 -3.29 -16.73 2.64
N ARG A 36 -3.38 -16.71 3.98
CA ARG A 36 -4.49 -16.10 4.72
C ARG A 36 -4.28 -14.61 5.00
N LEU A 37 -3.07 -14.08 4.80
CA LEU A 37 -2.81 -12.65 4.98
C LEU A 37 -3.55 -11.85 3.92
N SER A 38 -4.04 -10.67 4.30
CA SER A 38 -4.54 -9.68 3.34
C SER A 38 -3.38 -8.93 2.69
N ASP A 39 -3.65 -8.17 1.63
CA ASP A 39 -2.68 -7.24 1.04
C ASP A 39 -2.19 -6.21 2.06
N ALA A 40 -3.04 -5.78 3.00
CA ALA A 40 -2.64 -4.91 4.10
C ALA A 40 -1.69 -5.63 5.07
N GLY A 41 -1.98 -6.88 5.43
CA GLY A 41 -1.10 -7.70 6.25
C GLY A 41 0.28 -7.91 5.62
N LEU A 42 0.33 -8.14 4.30
CA LEU A 42 1.58 -8.27 3.55
C LEU A 42 2.39 -6.97 3.51
N ARG A 43 1.73 -5.81 3.40
CA ARG A 43 2.41 -4.50 3.44
C ARG A 43 3.08 -4.22 4.78
N HIS A 44 2.48 -4.66 5.87
CA HIS A 44 3.00 -4.40 7.21
C HIS A 44 3.92 -5.52 7.72
N ALA A 45 4.05 -6.63 6.97
CA ALA A 45 4.96 -7.70 7.32
C ALA A 45 6.42 -7.18 7.38
N GLY A 46 7.05 -7.31 8.55
CA GLY A 46 8.40 -6.83 8.83
C GLY A 46 8.46 -5.49 9.57
N SER A 47 7.36 -4.74 9.63
CA SER A 47 7.34 -3.39 10.24
C SER A 47 7.38 -3.36 11.78
N GLU A 48 7.37 -4.52 12.44
CA GLU A 48 7.27 -4.64 13.91
C GLU A 48 8.53 -4.17 14.68
N ALA A 49 9.63 -3.90 13.98
CA ALA A 49 10.93 -3.59 14.59
C ALA A 49 11.23 -2.09 14.75
N SER A 50 10.44 -1.19 14.14
CA SER A 50 10.70 0.25 14.23
C SER A 50 9.96 0.88 15.41
N THR A 51 10.68 1.10 16.52
CA THR A 51 10.22 1.93 17.65
C THR A 51 10.32 3.43 17.37
N SER A 52 10.74 3.85 16.16
CA SER A 52 10.87 5.26 15.80
C SER A 52 9.53 5.86 15.32
N PRO A 53 9.13 7.03 15.82
CA PRO A 53 7.87 7.69 15.44
C PRO A 53 7.91 8.37 14.05
N HIS A 54 8.97 8.15 13.26
CA HIS A 54 9.12 8.77 11.94
C HIS A 54 8.37 7.95 10.88
N HIS A 55 7.26 8.51 10.36
CA HIS A 55 6.42 7.88 9.32
C HIS A 55 7.09 7.61 7.96
N ALA A 56 8.30 8.12 7.73
CA ALA A 56 9.10 7.77 6.55
C ALA A 56 9.87 6.45 6.77
N ASP A 57 10.41 6.24 7.98
CA ASP A 57 11.11 5.01 8.37
C ASP A 57 10.18 3.79 8.33
N SER A 58 8.90 3.97 8.63
CA SER A 58 7.90 2.89 8.65
C SER A 58 7.65 2.26 7.27
N LEU A 59 7.89 2.97 6.16
CA LEU A 59 7.65 2.40 4.82
C LEU A 59 8.68 1.32 4.45
N TYR A 60 9.95 1.59 4.73
CA TYR A 60 11.06 0.70 4.39
C TYR A 60 11.32 -0.37 5.46
N ALA A 61 10.57 -0.33 6.56
CA ALA A 61 10.60 -1.39 7.57
C ALA A 61 9.92 -2.69 7.10
N CYS A 62 9.09 -2.65 6.05
CA CYS A 62 8.43 -3.85 5.54
C CYS A 62 9.34 -4.69 4.63
N PHE A 63 9.17 -6.02 4.64
CA PHE A 63 10.00 -6.91 3.81
C PHE A 63 9.84 -6.65 2.31
N LEU A 64 8.65 -6.23 1.87
CA LEU A 64 8.36 -5.96 0.46
C LEU A 64 9.15 -4.77 -0.10
N SER A 65 9.54 -3.82 0.75
CA SER A 65 10.41 -2.70 0.32
C SER A 65 11.81 -3.15 -0.08
N GLY A 66 12.25 -4.33 0.38
CA GLY A 66 13.50 -4.96 -0.02
C GLY A 66 13.40 -5.82 -1.28
N ALA A 67 12.24 -5.87 -1.95
CA ALA A 67 12.11 -6.61 -3.21
C ALA A 67 12.94 -5.93 -4.31
N PRO A 68 13.67 -6.68 -5.16
CA PRO A 68 14.51 -6.09 -6.21
C PRO A 68 13.73 -5.11 -7.09
N VAL A 69 12.53 -5.49 -7.53
CA VAL A 69 11.66 -4.61 -8.33
C VAL A 69 11.24 -3.33 -7.60
N PHE A 70 11.18 -3.34 -6.27
CA PHE A 70 10.86 -2.13 -5.51
C PHE A 70 12.09 -1.23 -5.38
N VAL A 71 13.24 -1.83 -5.01
CA VAL A 71 14.53 -1.13 -4.87
C VAL A 71 14.98 -0.50 -6.19
N ASP A 72 14.80 -1.19 -7.31
CA ASP A 72 15.14 -0.68 -8.65
C ASP A 72 14.42 0.63 -9.00
N PHE A 73 13.22 0.85 -8.47
CA PHE A 73 12.37 2.00 -8.80
C PHE A 73 12.36 3.09 -7.72
N PHE A 74 12.40 2.70 -6.44
CA PHE A 74 12.21 3.62 -5.31
C PHE A 74 13.44 3.70 -4.38
N GLY A 75 14.50 2.92 -4.66
CA GLY A 75 15.71 2.87 -3.85
C GLY A 75 15.49 2.25 -2.46
N THR A 76 16.54 2.33 -1.63
CA THR A 76 16.52 1.86 -0.24
C THR A 76 16.45 2.99 0.78
N ASP A 77 16.50 4.25 0.34
CA ASP A 77 16.66 5.41 1.21
C ASP A 77 15.52 6.42 0.98
N ALA A 78 14.96 6.96 2.07
CA ALA A 78 13.73 7.76 2.08
C ALA A 78 13.91 9.22 1.64
N ALA A 79 14.97 9.53 0.89
CA ALA A 79 15.53 10.88 0.78
C ALA A 79 14.68 11.89 -0.04
N ARG A 80 13.51 11.52 -0.56
CA ARG A 80 12.73 12.36 -1.50
C ARG A 80 11.21 12.25 -1.31
N ALA A 81 10.58 13.32 -0.84
CA ALA A 81 9.14 13.38 -0.57
C ALA A 81 8.26 13.15 -1.82
N ASP A 82 8.76 13.55 -3.00
CA ASP A 82 8.18 13.33 -4.33
C ASP A 82 8.05 11.84 -4.68
N SER A 83 9.08 11.05 -4.34
CA SER A 83 9.06 9.59 -4.54
C SER A 83 8.29 8.84 -3.46
N LEU A 84 8.14 9.43 -2.26
CA LEU A 84 7.59 8.74 -1.10
C LEU A 84 6.09 8.41 -1.25
N GLN A 85 5.30 9.30 -1.87
CA GLN A 85 3.90 9.00 -2.15
C GLN A 85 3.76 7.93 -3.26
N ALA A 86 4.61 7.99 -4.28
CA ALA A 86 4.67 6.98 -5.33
C ALA A 86 5.10 5.62 -4.76
N ALA A 87 6.09 5.59 -3.89
CA ALA A 87 6.57 4.39 -3.18
C ALA A 87 5.48 3.77 -2.30
N ARG A 88 4.71 4.57 -1.55
CA ARG A 88 3.55 4.10 -0.77
C ARG A 88 2.51 3.41 -1.65
N LYS A 89 2.18 4.01 -2.79
CA LYS A 89 1.24 3.44 -3.76
C LYS A 89 1.83 2.19 -4.41
N GLY A 90 3.11 2.23 -4.79
CA GLY A 90 3.83 1.12 -5.37
C GLY A 90 3.84 -0.10 -4.45
N LEU A 91 4.07 0.11 -3.15
CA LEU A 91 4.03 -0.94 -2.15
C LEU A 91 2.63 -1.58 -2.04
N ALA A 92 1.57 -0.78 -2.13
CA ALA A 92 0.20 -1.28 -2.15
C ALA A 92 -0.11 -2.09 -3.41
N VAL A 93 0.37 -1.64 -4.58
CA VAL A 93 0.26 -2.40 -5.83
C VAL A 93 1.00 -3.72 -5.69
N LEU A 94 2.26 -3.70 -5.24
CA LEU A 94 3.10 -4.87 -5.09
C LEU A 94 2.50 -5.88 -4.12
N ALA A 95 2.05 -5.45 -2.94
CA ALA A 95 1.44 -6.34 -1.96
C ALA A 95 0.16 -6.99 -2.49
N ARG A 96 -0.66 -6.25 -3.24
CA ARG A 96 -1.84 -6.81 -3.89
C ARG A 96 -1.46 -7.86 -4.93
N LYS A 97 -0.39 -7.66 -5.69
CA LYS A 97 0.10 -8.66 -6.65
C LYS A 97 0.72 -9.87 -5.97
N CYS A 98 1.45 -9.68 -4.87
CA CYS A 98 1.95 -10.77 -4.04
C CYS A 98 0.81 -11.63 -3.50
N HIS A 99 -0.27 -11.01 -3.02
CA HIS A 99 -1.47 -11.73 -2.56
C HIS A 99 -2.05 -12.64 -3.65
N LEU A 100 -2.13 -12.15 -4.88
CA LEU A 100 -2.60 -12.94 -6.02
C LEU A 100 -1.63 -14.05 -6.40
N ALA A 101 -0.32 -13.78 -6.40
CA ALA A 101 0.72 -14.77 -6.68
C ALA A 101 0.69 -15.90 -5.65
N ILE A 102 0.56 -15.59 -4.36
CA ILE A 102 0.42 -16.59 -3.30
C ILE A 102 -0.83 -17.45 -3.51
N LYS A 103 -1.96 -16.83 -3.89
CA LYS A 103 -3.18 -17.59 -4.19
C LYS A 103 -3.00 -18.49 -5.40
N ALA A 104 -2.36 -17.99 -6.47
CA ALA A 104 -2.04 -18.79 -7.64
C ALA A 104 -1.15 -19.99 -7.26
N ASP A 105 -0.09 -19.78 -6.48
CA ASP A 105 0.80 -20.84 -6.02
C ASP A 105 0.10 -21.90 -5.15
N VAL A 106 -0.90 -21.51 -4.34
CA VAL A 106 -1.65 -22.45 -3.48
C VAL A 106 -2.76 -23.17 -4.24
N SER A 107 -3.35 -22.52 -5.25
CA SER A 107 -4.44 -23.10 -6.05
C SER A 107 -3.93 -23.95 -7.22
N ASP A 108 -2.82 -23.54 -7.84
CA ASP A 108 -2.25 -24.19 -8.99
C ASP A 108 -1.02 -25.02 -8.58
N HIS A 109 -1.09 -26.33 -8.84
CA HIS A 109 -0.02 -27.26 -8.52
C HIS A 109 0.98 -27.38 -9.69
N SER A 110 0.82 -26.58 -10.75
CA SER A 110 1.60 -26.65 -11.99
C SER A 110 3.09 -26.32 -11.82
N GLY A 111 3.50 -25.72 -10.69
CA GLY A 111 4.89 -25.38 -10.40
C GLY A 111 5.47 -24.32 -11.35
N ASP A 112 4.66 -23.75 -12.23
CA ASP A 112 5.06 -22.73 -13.19
C ASP A 112 5.11 -21.33 -12.54
N CYS A 113 6.04 -20.50 -13.00
CA CYS A 113 6.25 -19.13 -12.54
C CYS A 113 5.73 -18.07 -13.52
N THR A 114 5.08 -18.48 -14.63
CA THR A 114 4.56 -17.59 -15.67
C THR A 114 3.65 -16.49 -15.13
N PHE A 115 2.73 -16.81 -14.21
CA PHE A 115 1.87 -15.80 -13.60
C PHE A 115 2.68 -14.74 -12.85
N GLY A 116 3.68 -15.16 -12.07
CA GLY A 116 4.58 -14.27 -11.35
C GLY A 116 5.39 -13.36 -12.27
N GLU A 117 5.92 -13.90 -13.36
CA GLU A 117 6.66 -13.13 -14.37
C GLU A 117 5.78 -12.11 -15.10
N GLU A 118 4.54 -12.48 -15.45
CA GLU A 118 3.58 -11.57 -16.06
C GLU A 118 3.18 -10.44 -15.11
N GLU A 119 2.88 -10.77 -13.85
CA GLU A 119 2.56 -9.77 -12.85
C GLU A 119 3.74 -8.86 -12.55
N LEU A 120 4.98 -9.36 -12.57
CA LEU A 120 6.18 -8.55 -12.44
C LEU A 120 6.26 -7.48 -13.55
N LYS A 121 5.99 -7.85 -14.81
CA LYS A 121 5.95 -6.89 -15.93
C LYS A 121 4.87 -5.81 -15.69
N LYS A 122 3.71 -6.19 -15.16
CA LYS A 122 2.61 -5.24 -14.84
C LYS A 122 2.97 -4.32 -13.66
N VAL A 123 3.66 -4.84 -12.65
CA VAL A 123 4.17 -4.05 -11.51
C VAL A 123 5.17 -2.99 -11.99
N LYS A 124 6.16 -3.38 -12.80
CA LYS A 124 7.15 -2.45 -13.36
C LYS A 124 6.48 -1.29 -14.09
N ARG A 125 5.55 -1.58 -15.02
CA ARG A 125 4.77 -0.54 -15.71
C ARG A 125 4.00 0.36 -14.75
N SER A 126 3.40 -0.22 -13.71
CA SER A 126 2.66 0.56 -12.71
C SER A 126 3.59 1.50 -11.94
N PHE A 127 4.82 1.06 -11.63
CA PHE A 127 5.80 1.90 -10.94
C PHE A 127 6.29 3.04 -11.83
N GLU A 128 6.55 2.78 -13.12
CA GLU A 128 6.87 3.81 -14.11
C GLU A 128 5.78 4.89 -14.15
N THR A 129 4.51 4.50 -14.28
CA THR A 129 3.38 5.43 -14.27
C THR A 129 3.33 6.25 -12.98
N LEU A 130 3.51 5.61 -11.81
CA LEU A 130 3.46 6.30 -10.52
C LEU A 130 4.59 7.34 -10.37
N LEU A 131 5.79 7.05 -10.88
CA LEU A 131 6.90 7.99 -10.86
C LEU A 131 6.66 9.17 -11.81
N ILE A 132 6.08 8.94 -12.99
CA ILE A 132 5.70 10.00 -13.93
C ILE A 132 4.62 10.89 -13.31
N GLU A 133 3.57 10.30 -12.75
CA GLU A 133 2.50 11.06 -12.07
C GLU A 133 3.03 11.91 -10.91
N GLY A 134 4.04 11.41 -10.18
CA GLY A 134 4.70 12.16 -9.10
C GLY A 134 5.35 13.44 -9.63
N LYS A 135 6.14 13.33 -10.70
CA LYS A 135 6.83 14.46 -11.34
C LYS A 135 5.87 15.50 -11.91
N VAL A 136 4.82 15.06 -12.61
CA VAL A 136 3.82 15.98 -13.21
C VAL A 136 3.09 16.78 -12.14
N LYS A 137 2.76 16.18 -11.00
CA LYS A 137 2.11 16.89 -9.89
C LYS A 137 3.02 17.93 -9.26
N GLU A 138 4.30 17.66 -9.19
CA GLU A 138 5.29 18.61 -8.69
C GLU A 138 5.44 19.80 -9.64
N GLU A 139 5.59 19.55 -10.95
CA GLU A 139 5.66 20.60 -11.97
C GLU A 139 4.40 21.49 -11.95
N GLN A 140 3.22 20.88 -11.81
CA GLN A 140 1.96 21.61 -11.66
C GLN A 140 1.93 22.45 -10.38
N LEU A 141 2.39 21.90 -9.24
CA LEU A 141 2.44 22.62 -7.97
C LEU A 141 3.41 23.81 -8.06
N GLN A 142 4.60 23.61 -8.63
CA GLN A 142 5.59 24.67 -8.84
C GLN A 142 5.05 25.77 -9.78
N ALA A 143 4.38 25.39 -10.87
CA ALA A 143 3.75 26.34 -11.79
C ALA A 143 2.64 27.16 -11.10
N ILE A 144 1.84 26.54 -10.24
CA ILE A 144 0.82 27.25 -9.42
C ILE A 144 1.50 28.19 -8.42
N MET A 145 2.59 27.78 -7.78
CA MET A 145 3.33 28.62 -6.83
C MET A 145 3.98 29.84 -7.49
N GLN A 146 4.35 29.78 -8.76
CA GLN A 146 4.91 30.92 -9.50
C GLN A 146 3.85 31.94 -9.94
N ARG A 147 2.57 31.59 -9.86
CA ARG A 147 1.44 32.44 -10.25
C ARG A 147 0.90 33.23 -9.06
N SER A 148 1.24 34.52 -8.98
CA SER A 148 0.85 35.42 -7.90
C SER A 148 -0.67 35.58 -7.73
N ASP A 149 -1.45 35.35 -8.78
CA ASP A 149 -2.92 35.37 -8.79
C ASP A 149 -3.54 34.15 -8.09
N LEU A 150 -2.89 32.98 -8.16
CA LEU A 150 -3.38 31.72 -7.57
C LEU A 150 -2.83 31.46 -6.16
N GLN A 151 -1.74 32.12 -5.76
CA GLN A 151 -1.17 32.01 -4.41
C GLN A 151 -2.18 32.34 -3.31
N ALA A 152 -3.05 33.33 -3.54
CA ALA A 152 -4.07 33.75 -2.57
C ALA A 152 -5.16 32.69 -2.34
N GLU A 153 -5.43 31.83 -3.32
CA GLU A 153 -6.45 30.78 -3.24
C GLU A 153 -5.87 29.48 -2.64
N VAL A 154 -4.62 29.14 -2.96
CA VAL A 154 -3.89 28.03 -2.33
C VAL A 154 -3.59 28.29 -0.85
N LEU A 155 -3.23 29.53 -0.48
CA LEU A 155 -3.06 29.91 0.93
C LEU A 155 -4.38 29.80 1.73
N LYS A 156 -5.53 29.99 1.08
CA LYS A 156 -6.84 29.80 1.71
C LYS A 156 -7.20 28.33 1.91
N THR A 157 -6.80 27.45 0.99
CA THR A 157 -7.04 25.99 1.13
C THR A 157 -6.11 25.34 2.14
N ILE A 158 -4.85 25.79 2.25
CA ILE A 158 -3.91 25.30 3.29
C ILE A 158 -4.32 25.77 4.70
N LYS A 159 -4.89 26.98 4.84
CA LYS A 159 -5.42 27.46 6.13
C LYS A 159 -6.71 26.76 6.57
N LYS A 160 -7.47 26.17 5.63
CA LYS A 160 -8.53 25.23 5.97
C LYS A 160 -7.92 23.86 6.25
N ALA A 161 -7.34 23.72 7.44
CA ALA A 161 -7.20 22.41 8.06
C ALA A 161 -8.54 21.66 7.96
N PRO A 162 -8.55 20.31 7.85
CA PRO A 162 -9.77 19.53 7.83
C PRO A 162 -10.40 19.59 9.22
N GLU A 163 -11.06 20.71 9.50
CA GLU A 163 -11.90 20.88 10.66
C GLU A 163 -12.99 19.83 10.54
N GLN A 164 -12.94 18.91 11.49
CA GLN A 164 -13.83 17.78 11.65
C GLN A 164 -15.25 18.22 11.26
N ARG A 165 -15.77 17.66 10.15
CA ARG A 165 -17.20 17.67 9.87
C ARG A 165 -17.88 16.91 11.00
N LYS A 166 -18.12 17.60 12.13
CA LYS A 166 -19.15 17.22 13.09
C LYS A 166 -20.43 17.19 12.28
N ARG A 167 -20.97 15.98 12.11
CA ARG A 167 -22.34 15.79 11.62
C ARG A 167 -23.23 16.69 12.47
N PRO A 168 -24.14 17.50 11.90
CA PRO A 168 -25.14 18.14 12.72
C PRO A 168 -25.93 17.02 13.41
N ARG A 169 -25.82 16.97 14.75
CA ARG A 169 -26.80 16.31 15.58
C ARG A 169 -28.06 17.15 15.38
N GLY A 170 -29.06 16.57 14.73
CA GLY A 170 -30.39 17.16 14.71
C GLY A 170 -30.92 17.08 16.13
N ASP A 171 -30.80 18.20 16.84
CA ASP A 171 -31.72 18.51 17.93
C ASP A 171 -33.01 18.95 17.23
N ASP A 172 -33.92 17.99 17.07
CA ASP A 172 -35.34 18.28 16.83
C ASP A 172 -36.10 17.45 17.86
N ASP A 173 -36.29 18.10 19.00
CA ASP A 173 -37.02 17.61 20.14
C ASP A 173 -38.52 17.79 19.85
N GLY A 174 -39.24 16.67 19.74
CA GLY A 174 -40.68 16.62 19.99
C GLY A 174 -41.56 16.34 18.78
N GLU A 175 -41.91 15.06 18.59
CA GLU A 175 -43.26 14.61 18.22
C GLU A 175 -43.27 13.08 18.06
N TYR A 176 -43.43 12.34 19.16
CA TYR A 176 -44.03 10.99 19.16
C TYR A 176 -44.53 10.68 20.58
N ASP A 177 -45.52 11.46 21.05
CA ASP A 177 -46.27 11.18 22.30
C ASP A 177 -47.71 10.68 22.01
N ASP A 178 -48.01 10.31 20.76
CA ASP A 178 -49.37 9.96 20.32
C ASP A 178 -49.60 8.45 20.04
N LEU A 179 -48.66 7.57 20.41
CA LEU A 179 -48.79 6.11 20.15
C LEU A 179 -49.04 5.24 21.40
N LEU A 180 -49.38 5.84 22.54
CA LEU A 180 -49.71 5.10 23.77
C LEU A 180 -51.19 5.14 24.17
N GLN A 181 -52.10 5.32 23.22
CA GLN A 181 -53.55 5.10 23.43
C GLN A 181 -54.09 3.83 22.74
N ILE A 182 -53.35 2.72 22.82
CA ILE A 182 -53.96 1.40 22.62
C ILE A 182 -54.64 1.02 23.94
N LYS A 183 -55.96 1.20 23.98
CA LYS A 183 -56.83 0.64 25.03
C LYS A 183 -56.70 -0.88 25.05
N LEU A 184 -56.49 -1.44 26.24
CA LEU A 184 -56.89 -2.80 26.61
C LEU A 184 -58.41 -2.88 26.74
#